data_AF-A0A2A5T3N9-F1
#
_entry.id   AF-A0A2A5T3N9-F1
#
_cell.length_a   1.000
_cell.length_b   1.000
_cell.length_c   1.000
_cell.angle_alpha   90.00
_cell.angle_beta   90.00
_cell.angle_gamma   90.00
#
_symmetry.space_group_name_H-M   'P 1'
#
loop_
_entity.id
_entity.type
_entity.pdbx_description
1 polymer ?
#
loop_
_entity_poly.entity_id
_entity_poly.type
_entity_poly.pdbx_seq_one_letter_code
_entity_poly.pdbx_strand_id
1 'polypeptide(L)' 'MAYKKEHDLTFEQTIIHFDVEMRTLFRWATNITPCITRNKPKSKIDENLLLKDIEGFLDDYQWEREQRPI' A
#
# COMPACT_ATOMS: atom_id res chain seq x y z
N MET A 1 -8.67 -13.98 -10.13
CA MET A 1 -9.65 -14.89 -9.48
C MET A 1 -9.18 -16.35 -9.46
N ALA A 2 -7.89 -16.63 -9.27
CA ALA A 2 -7.39 -18.01 -9.28
C ALA A 2 -7.97 -18.84 -8.12
N TYR A 3 -7.99 -18.28 -6.92
CA TYR A 3 -8.53 -18.92 -5.69
C TYR A 3 -9.99 -19.35 -5.81
N LYS A 4 -10.88 -18.46 -6.28
CA LYS A 4 -12.31 -18.79 -6.46
C LYS A 4 -12.51 -19.98 -7.43
N LYS A 5 -11.70 -20.03 -8.50
CA LYS A 5 -11.77 -21.09 -9.52
C LYS A 5 -11.18 -22.41 -9.02
N GLU A 6 -10.16 -22.35 -8.17
CA GLU A 6 -9.54 -23.52 -7.54
C GLU A 6 -10.46 -24.18 -6.50
N HIS A 7 -11.31 -23.39 -5.85
CA HIS A 7 -12.21 -23.86 -4.80
C HIS A 7 -13.70 -23.92 -5.19
N ASP A 8 -14.04 -23.72 -6.47
CA ASP A 8 -15.42 -23.70 -7.00
C ASP A 8 -16.42 -22.88 -6.15
N LEU A 9 -15.95 -21.78 -5.55
CA LEU A 9 -16.74 -20.97 -4.62
C LEU A 9 -17.71 -20.06 -5.39
N THR A 10 -18.94 -19.92 -4.88
CA THR A 10 -19.86 -18.85 -5.36
C THR A 10 -19.44 -17.50 -4.80
N PHE A 11 -19.90 -16.40 -5.42
CA PHE A 11 -19.58 -15.04 -4.94
C PHE A 11 -20.05 -14.81 -3.49
N GLU A 12 -21.20 -15.36 -3.11
CA GLU A 12 -21.73 -15.28 -1.74
C GLU A 12 -20.83 -15.99 -0.73
N GLN A 13 -20.35 -17.19 -1.07
CA GLN A 13 -19.40 -17.92 -0.22
C GLN A 13 -18.06 -17.20 -0.12
N THR A 14 -17.61 -16.55 -1.20
CA THR A 14 -16.35 -15.80 -1.20
C THR A 14 -16.45 -14.56 -0.30
N ILE A 15 -17.60 -13.87 -0.29
CA ILE A 15 -17.87 -12.73 0.59
C ILE A 15 -17.79 -13.16 2.06
N ILE A 16 -18.47 -14.24 2.43
CA ILE A 16 -18.47 -14.76 3.81
C ILE A 16 -17.05 -15.22 4.20
N HIS A 17 -16.35 -15.89 3.30
CA HIS A 17 -15.02 -16.44 3.58
C HIS A 17 -13.96 -15.37 3.86
N PHE A 18 -13.99 -14.27 3.10
CA PHE A 18 -13.04 -13.17 3.25
C PHE A 18 -13.57 -12.02 4.11
N ASP A 19 -14.81 -12.11 4.59
CA ASP A 19 -15.51 -11.05 5.33
C ASP A 19 -15.43 -9.67 4.62
N VAL A 20 -15.72 -9.67 3.31
CA VAL A 20 -15.67 -8.47 2.47
C VAL A 20 -17.00 -8.21 1.79
N GLU A 21 -17.37 -6.94 1.65
CA GLU A 21 -18.58 -6.57 0.93
C GLU A 21 -18.57 -7.01 -0.54
N MET A 22 -19.76 -7.29 -1.07
CA MET A 22 -19.96 -7.68 -2.47
C MET A 22 -19.35 -6.68 -3.46
N ARG A 23 -19.45 -5.37 -3.18
CA ARG A 23 -18.86 -4.31 -3.99
C ARG A 23 -17.33 -4.43 -4.07
N THR A 24 -16.68 -4.77 -2.95
CA THR A 24 -15.24 -4.95 -2.88
C THR A 24 -14.82 -6.18 -3.69
N LEU A 25 -15.56 -7.28 -3.57
CA LEU A 25 -15.30 -8.49 -4.35
C LEU A 25 -15.45 -8.26 -5.86
N PHE A 26 -16.47 -7.52 -6.30
CA PHE A 26 -16.63 -7.13 -7.70
C PHE A 26 -15.50 -6.22 -8.19
N ARG A 27 -15.05 -5.27 -7.37
CA ARG A 27 -13.92 -4.40 -7.70
C ARG A 27 -12.62 -5.20 -7.87
N TRP A 28 -12.37 -6.19 -7.01
CA TRP A 28 -11.23 -7.08 -7.17
C TRP A 28 -11.38 -8.02 -8.38
N ALA A 29 -12.61 -8.40 -8.75
CA ALA A 29 -12.84 -9.20 -9.94
C ALA A 29 -12.50 -8.45 -11.23
N THR A 30 -12.81 -7.16 -11.28
CA THR A 30 -12.53 -6.32 -12.45
C THR A 30 -11.10 -5.78 -12.46
N ASN A 31 -10.52 -5.49 -11.29
CA ASN A 31 -9.15 -5.02 -11.16
C ASN A 31 -8.49 -5.61 -9.91
N ILE A 32 -7.85 -6.76 -10.09
CA ILE A 32 -7.12 -7.47 -9.03
C ILE A 32 -5.68 -6.99 -8.87
N THR A 33 -5.21 -6.09 -9.76
CA THR A 33 -3.83 -5.63 -9.69
C THR A 33 -3.63 -4.77 -8.43
N PRO A 34 -2.56 -5.02 -7.67
CA PRO A 34 -2.28 -4.23 -6.48
C PRO A 34 -2.02 -2.77 -6.89
N CYS A 35 -2.60 -1.83 -6.14
CA CYS A 35 -2.32 -0.42 -6.33
C CYS A 35 -0.95 -0.11 -5.71
N ILE A 36 0.08 -0.05 -6.55
CA ILE A 36 1.48 0.19 -6.14
C ILE A 36 1.77 1.67 -5.88
N THR A 37 0.91 2.56 -6.34
CA THR A 37 1.07 4.01 -6.22
C THR A 37 -0.03 4.60 -5.36
N ARG A 38 0.34 5.51 -4.45
CA ARG A 38 -0.63 6.25 -3.65
C ARG A 38 -0.93 7.59 -4.32
N ASN A 39 -2.18 7.82 -4.71
CA ASN A 39 -2.64 9.14 -5.13
C ASN A 39 -2.81 10.07 -3.91
N LYS A 40 -1.68 10.53 -3.36
CA LYS A 40 -1.62 11.53 -2.28
C LYS A 40 -0.90 12.77 -2.82
N PRO A 41 -1.36 13.99 -2.48
CA PRO A 41 -0.60 15.19 -2.82
C PRO A 41 0.82 15.11 -2.27
N LYS A 42 1.76 15.74 -2.99
CA LYS A 42 3.15 15.86 -2.55
C LYS A 42 3.16 16.46 -1.13
N SER A 43 3.93 15.84 -0.23
CA SER A 43 4.18 16.43 1.09
C SER A 43 4.79 17.82 0.89
N LYS A 44 4.48 18.77 1.78
CA LYS A 44 5.04 20.15 1.75
C LYS A 44 6.54 20.19 2.15
N ILE A 45 7.32 19.24 1.67
CA ILE A 45 8.74 19.12 1.95
C ILE A 45 9.47 19.60 0.69
N ASP A 46 10.34 20.59 0.85
CA ASP A 46 11.24 21.02 -0.21
C ASP A 46 12.39 20.01 -0.33
N GLU A 47 12.46 19.33 -1.47
CA GLU A 47 13.46 18.29 -1.74
C GLU A 47 14.89 18.85 -1.77
N ASN A 48 15.07 20.08 -2.24
CA ASN A 48 16.40 20.69 -2.30
C ASN A 48 16.89 21.10 -0.91
N LEU A 49 15.97 21.55 -0.05
CA LEU A 49 16.29 21.85 1.34
C LEU A 49 16.66 20.58 2.10
N LEU A 50 15.88 19.51 1.90
CA LEU A 50 16.11 18.21 2.54
C LEU A 50 17.46 17.61 2.13
N LEU A 51 17.85 17.69 0.86
CA LEU A 51 19.13 17.16 0.39
C LEU A 51 20.32 17.89 1.04
N LYS A 52 20.26 19.23 1.13
CA LYS A 52 21.31 20.03 1.80
C LYS A 52 21.43 19.70 3.28
N ASP A 53 20.30 19.44 3.93
CA ASP A 53 20.26 19.09 5.35
C ASP A 53 20.91 17.71 5.61
N ILE A 54 20.61 16.72 4.75
CA ILE A 54 21.24 15.38 4.81
C ILE A 54 22.76 15.46 4.56
N GLU A 55 23.21 16.31 3.63
CA GLU A 55 24.64 16.53 3.38
C GLU A 55 25.35 17.16 4.60
N GLY A 56 24.67 18.05 5.33
CA GLY A 56 25.22 18.70 6.52
C GLY A 56 25.20 17.83 7.78
N PHE A 57 24.21 16.93 7.90
CA PHE A 57 23.92 16.16 9.11
C PHE A 57 23.62 14.69 8.80
N LEU A 58 24.60 14.01 8.19
CA LEU A 58 24.45 12.61 7.79
C LEU A 58 24.21 11.67 8.99
N ASP A 59 24.92 11.92 10.11
CA ASP A 59 24.83 11.11 11.33
C ASP A 59 23.44 11.24 11.99
N ASP A 60 22.90 12.46 12.07
CA ASP A 60 21.56 12.71 12.63
C ASP A 60 20.48 12.03 11.78
N TYR A 61 20.60 12.12 10.44
CA TYR A 61 19.70 11.44 9.53
C TYR A 61 19.74 9.91 9.67
N GLN A 62 20.94 9.33 9.87
CA GLN A 62 21.10 7.89 10.08
C GLN A 62 20.50 7.45 11.43
N TRP A 63 20.77 8.19 12.50
CA TRP A 63 20.21 7.90 13.82
C TRP A 63 18.68 7.95 13.81
N GLU A 64 18.07 8.98 13.21
CA GLU A 64 16.61 9.08 13.09
C GLU A 64 16.00 7.93 12.27
N ARG A 65 16.71 7.42 11.26
CA ARG A 65 16.27 6.30 10.44
C ARG A 65 16.31 4.98 11.19
N GLU A 66 17.31 4.76 12.03
CA GLU A 66 17.42 3.57 12.87
C GLU A 66 16.31 3.48 13.92
N GLN A 67 15.79 4.61 14.39
CA GLN A 67 14.72 4.65 15.38
C GLN A 67 13.30 4.41 14.82
N ARG A 68 13.12 4.34 13.50
CA ARG A 68 11.80 4.11 12.88
C ARG A 68 11.58 2.61 12.63
N PRO A 69 10.61 1.96 13.31
CA PRO A 69 10.25 0.59 12.96
C PRO A 69 9.60 0.54 11.57
N ILE A 70 10.00 -0.47 10.79
CA ILE A 70 9.55 -0.75 9.42
C ILE A 70 8.12 -1.29 9.43
#